data_AF-A0A4Q2DSS4-F1
#
_entry.id   AF-A0A4Q2DSS4-F1
#
_cell.length_a   1.000
_cell.length_b   1.000
_cell.length_c   1.000
_cell.angle_alpha   90.00
_cell.angle_beta   90.00
_cell.angle_gamma   90.00
#
_symmetry.space_group_name_H-M   'P 1'
#
loop_
_entity.id
_entity.type
_entity.pdbx_description
1 polymer ?
#
loop_
_entity_poly.entity_id
_entity_poly.type
_entity_poly.pdbx_seq_one_letter_code
_entity_poly.pdbx_strand_id
1 'polypeptide(L)'
;MPVQGCIRELEHEEPLERIPCANGPACKESGSMVCSACRLVTYCSKVAHRKSHKQACKNPMRNDGWGPAWVTEGRIPSFPAPGGGNDEEQVLRETGVTGVGCSLWGNTPAMDTINMSLNENDPTKDISLAFIASGDLRDVIKTVNALPENYSGELTVLINDGNMHLACRNLILLLVLGSMDDEAIGTDLALHFWYSILLPAAYEQLLAGAILTFLQFVGKTKVGAPPPFQLTSTSTVMVPMAYGTEEGMLRYLGACNVPPEAARMEHIRIRNVPSQRDISSRLYYNLRPSHRVAFQEYRRTGMLLPFGADHSPYTIANSSLFEEESGKWFQDDRADPLFGRDICEVVATGKEYGASAEDVYGCLYFFLQEQLRRFHQRIRKFRVAFRVTAFEATNLADLIMQDKLSGYGLPSSIRFDRIATSNILDQIFIRTATIVGYFMNWRAYEKAATVDGASKSVNDEIEMEKTNEAVTMYDEMNTLYDNSKPFLTYLKKQGLKSVLRQTGLTLKEGHTIVPHASHHPPKVYRSH
;
A
#
# COMPACT_ATOMS: atom_id res chain seq x y z
N MET A 1 18.64 -16.05 22.61
CA MET A 1 17.88 -16.07 23.87
C MET A 1 16.60 -15.30 23.60
N PRO A 2 15.42 -15.91 23.79
CA PRO A 2 14.17 -15.21 23.50
C PRO A 2 14.01 -14.05 24.48
N VAL A 3 13.59 -12.90 23.94
CA VAL A 3 13.32 -11.66 24.67
C VAL A 3 12.04 -11.86 25.49
N GLN A 4 12.12 -12.60 26.59
CA GLN A 4 10.98 -12.85 27.47
C GLN A 4 11.22 -12.45 28.93
N GLY A 5 12.37 -11.84 29.25
CA GLY A 5 12.79 -11.65 30.63
C GLY A 5 12.52 -10.29 31.28
N CYS A 6 12.17 -9.23 30.55
CA CYS A 6 12.13 -7.88 31.13
C CYS A 6 11.21 -6.87 30.43
N ILE A 7 10.05 -7.31 29.93
CA ILE A 7 8.96 -6.39 29.61
C ILE A 7 8.02 -6.46 30.80
N ARG A 8 8.07 -5.45 31.69
CA ARG A 8 6.99 -5.21 32.66
C ARG A 8 5.69 -5.20 31.87
N GLU A 9 4.62 -5.79 32.42
CA GLU A 9 3.25 -5.72 31.86
C GLU A 9 2.91 -4.25 31.53
N LEU A 10 3.21 -3.84 30.30
CA LEU A 10 2.71 -2.60 29.76
C LEU A 10 1.29 -2.92 29.37
N GLU A 11 0.34 -2.34 30.07
CA GLU A 11 -1.04 -2.26 29.61
C GLU A 11 -0.99 -1.65 28.21
N HIS A 12 -1.18 -2.49 27.21
CA HIS A 12 -1.30 -2.12 25.82
C HIS A 12 -2.77 -2.27 25.45
N GLU A 13 -3.26 -1.43 24.56
CA GLU A 13 -4.59 -1.65 24.03
C GLU A 13 -4.63 -2.94 23.22
N GLU A 14 -5.67 -3.72 23.46
CA GLU A 14 -5.96 -4.89 22.65
C GLU A 14 -6.42 -4.43 21.25
N PRO A 15 -5.88 -5.03 20.18
CA PRO A 15 -6.34 -4.81 18.82
C PRO A 15 -7.85 -5.05 18.69
N LEU A 16 -8.49 -4.34 17.76
CA LEU A 16 -9.94 -4.45 17.59
C LEU A 16 -10.30 -5.77 16.91
N GLU A 17 -10.99 -6.67 17.62
CA GLU A 17 -11.51 -7.91 17.05
C GLU A 17 -12.86 -7.76 16.33
N ARG A 18 -13.57 -6.66 16.60
CA ARG A 18 -14.85 -6.30 15.98
C ARG A 18 -14.98 -4.78 15.95
N ILE A 19 -15.94 -4.27 15.17
CA ILE A 19 -16.27 -2.85 15.15
C ILE A 19 -16.55 -2.34 16.59
N PRO A 20 -15.84 -1.29 17.07
CA PRO A 20 -16.06 -0.77 18.41
C PRO A 20 -17.34 0.07 18.46
N CYS A 21 -17.90 0.22 19.66
CA CYS A 21 -18.93 1.23 19.90
C CYS A 21 -18.37 2.64 19.65
N ALA A 22 -19.16 3.53 19.03
CA ALA A 22 -18.81 4.93 18.76
C ALA A 22 -18.59 5.83 20.01
N ASN A 23 -18.56 5.21 21.19
CA ASN A 23 -18.24 5.82 22.47
C ASN A 23 -16.98 5.21 23.07
N GLY A 24 -16.10 4.66 22.22
CA GLY A 24 -14.90 3.90 22.56
C GLY A 24 -14.21 4.27 23.89
N PRO A 25 -13.88 5.56 24.15
CA PRO A 25 -13.22 5.94 25.40
C PRO A 25 -13.99 5.58 26.67
N ALA A 26 -15.32 5.52 26.59
CA ALA A 26 -16.23 5.27 27.71
C ALA A 26 -17.09 4.00 27.49
N CYS A 27 -16.82 3.19 26.47
CA CYS A 27 -17.51 1.94 26.19
C CYS A 27 -16.59 0.98 25.43
N LYS A 28 -16.19 -0.11 26.09
CA LYS A 28 -15.35 -1.18 25.53
C LYS A 28 -16.12 -2.27 24.78
N GLU A 29 -17.45 -2.15 24.73
CA GLU A 29 -18.29 -3.14 24.04
C GLU A 29 -18.22 -2.99 22.52
N SER A 30 -18.37 -4.11 21.81
CA SER A 30 -18.55 -4.09 20.36
C SER A 30 -19.85 -3.37 19.97
N GLY A 31 -19.83 -2.65 18.86
CA GLY A 31 -21.02 -2.03 18.31
C GLY A 31 -21.89 -3.04 17.57
N SER A 32 -23.20 -3.03 17.84
CA SER A 32 -24.17 -3.96 17.23
C SER A 32 -25.24 -3.26 16.40
N MET A 33 -25.43 -1.95 16.60
CA MET A 33 -26.45 -1.16 15.91
C MET A 33 -25.82 -0.04 15.09
N VAL A 34 -25.84 -0.20 13.77
CA VAL A 34 -25.38 0.80 12.82
C VAL A 34 -26.26 2.05 12.89
N CYS A 35 -25.65 3.24 12.85
CA CYS A 35 -26.38 4.49 12.69
C CYS A 35 -27.19 4.49 11.40
N SER A 36 -28.52 4.51 11.50
CA SER A 36 -29.40 4.47 10.32
C SER A 36 -29.23 5.67 9.37
N ALA A 37 -28.76 6.81 9.89
CA ALA A 37 -28.61 8.02 9.10
C ALA A 37 -27.29 8.06 8.32
N CYS A 38 -26.14 7.87 8.98
CA CYS A 38 -24.83 7.97 8.33
C CYS A 38 -24.17 6.64 8.00
N ARG A 39 -24.55 5.59 8.72
CA ARG A 39 -23.94 4.26 8.68
C ARG A 39 -22.44 4.21 9.01
N LEU A 40 -21.79 5.33 9.30
CA LEU A 40 -20.36 5.42 9.62
C LEU A 40 -19.97 4.78 10.95
N VAL A 41 -20.91 4.65 11.89
CA VAL A 41 -20.60 4.18 13.25
C VAL A 41 -21.65 3.19 13.74
N THR A 42 -21.28 2.42 14.75
CA THR A 42 -22.13 1.46 15.46
C THR A 42 -22.25 1.82 16.94
N TYR A 43 -23.35 1.42 17.59
CA TYR A 43 -23.56 1.58 19.03
C TYR A 43 -23.78 0.22 19.68
N CYS A 44 -23.37 0.08 20.93
CA CYS A 44 -23.70 -1.08 21.75
C CYS A 44 -25.19 -1.12 22.16
N SER A 45 -25.87 0.04 22.25
CA SER A 45 -27.28 0.15 22.68
C SER A 45 -28.06 1.28 21.96
N LYS A 46 -29.40 1.19 21.91
CA LYS A 46 -30.28 2.14 21.16
C LYS A 46 -30.25 3.58 21.67
N VAL A 47 -29.89 3.79 22.94
CA VAL A 47 -30.09 5.06 23.65
C VAL A 47 -28.77 5.81 23.86
N ALA A 48 -27.65 5.22 23.49
CA ALA A 48 -26.36 5.75 23.92
C ALA A 48 -25.56 6.39 22.77
N HIS A 49 -24.97 7.55 23.06
CA HIS A 49 -23.82 8.11 22.34
C HIS A 49 -24.07 8.74 20.96
N ARG A 50 -25.32 9.16 20.68
CA ARG A 50 -25.62 9.98 19.49
C ARG A 50 -24.81 11.28 19.45
N LYS A 51 -24.47 11.86 20.61
CA LYS A 51 -23.83 13.17 20.70
C LYS A 51 -22.39 13.19 20.16
N SER A 52 -21.58 12.16 20.43
CA SER A 52 -20.16 12.10 20.03
C SER A 52 -19.98 12.16 18.51
N HIS A 53 -20.76 11.36 17.77
CA HIS A 53 -20.67 11.29 16.32
C HIS A 53 -21.64 12.25 15.58
N LYS A 54 -22.46 13.05 16.28
CA LYS A 54 -23.51 13.90 15.66
C LYS A 54 -22.95 14.84 14.61
N GLN A 55 -21.77 15.39 14.84
CA GLN A 55 -21.08 16.29 13.91
C GLN A 55 -20.74 15.58 12.61
N ALA A 56 -20.15 14.38 12.67
CA ALA A 56 -19.90 13.55 11.49
C ALA A 56 -21.20 13.14 10.79
N CYS A 57 -22.23 12.77 11.55
CA CYS A 57 -23.53 12.39 11.00
C CYS A 57 -24.21 13.55 10.25
N LYS A 58 -24.01 14.80 10.68
CA LYS A 58 -24.59 16.00 10.05
C LYS A 58 -23.57 16.76 9.19
N ASN A 59 -22.45 16.13 8.84
CA ASN A 59 -21.40 16.78 8.07
C ASN A 59 -21.94 17.22 6.69
N PRO A 60 -21.73 18.47 6.24
CA PRO A 60 -22.17 18.96 4.93
C PRO A 60 -21.71 18.12 3.74
N MET A 61 -20.57 17.43 3.85
CA MET A 61 -20.07 16.50 2.83
C MET A 61 -21.03 15.33 2.57
N ARG A 62 -21.97 15.04 3.50
CA ARG A 62 -23.01 14.03 3.33
C ARG A 62 -24.23 14.51 2.54
N ASN A 63 -24.26 15.77 2.09
CA ASN A 63 -25.34 16.21 1.22
C ASN A 63 -25.23 15.47 -0.12
N ASP A 64 -26.33 14.90 -0.60
CA ASP A 64 -26.37 14.24 -1.91
C ASP A 64 -26.07 15.23 -3.04
N GLY A 65 -26.51 16.49 -2.88
CA GLY A 65 -26.19 17.60 -3.79
C GLY A 65 -24.83 18.26 -3.53
N TRP A 66 -23.93 17.62 -2.77
CA TRP A 66 -22.59 18.16 -2.60
C TRP A 66 -21.87 18.21 -3.94
N GLY A 67 -21.36 19.39 -4.29
CA GLY A 67 -20.55 19.61 -5.47
C GLY A 67 -19.16 20.14 -5.09
N PRO A 68 -18.17 19.97 -5.98
CA PRO A 68 -16.83 20.46 -5.74
C PRO A 68 -16.81 22.00 -5.80
N ALA A 69 -15.87 22.62 -5.11
CA ALA A 69 -15.83 24.08 -4.92
C ALA A 69 -15.90 24.86 -6.25
N TRP A 70 -15.18 24.42 -7.28
CA TRP A 70 -15.19 25.10 -8.59
C TRP A 70 -16.56 25.06 -9.28
N VAL A 71 -17.37 24.02 -9.07
CA VAL A 71 -18.75 23.95 -9.58
C VAL A 71 -19.64 24.93 -8.84
N THR A 72 -19.57 24.95 -7.50
CA THR A 72 -20.39 25.85 -6.69
C THR A 72 -20.04 27.33 -6.89
N GLU A 73 -18.78 27.62 -7.24
CA GLU A 73 -18.28 28.97 -7.51
C GLU A 73 -18.41 29.39 -8.99
N GLY A 74 -18.79 28.48 -9.90
CA GLY A 74 -18.81 28.76 -11.34
C GLY A 74 -17.42 29.06 -11.92
N ARG A 75 -16.36 28.50 -11.33
CA ARG A 75 -14.96 28.73 -11.72
C ARG A 75 -14.42 27.57 -12.58
N ILE A 76 -13.50 27.88 -13.49
CA ILE A 76 -12.70 26.86 -14.18
C ILE A 76 -11.71 26.24 -13.18
N PRO A 77 -11.67 24.90 -13.01
CA PRO A 77 -10.77 24.26 -12.07
C PRO A 77 -9.30 24.40 -12.49
N SER A 78 -8.41 24.47 -11.50
CA SER A 78 -6.96 24.57 -11.68
C SER A 78 -6.33 23.18 -11.72
N PHE A 79 -6.62 22.42 -12.78
CA PHE A 79 -6.00 21.12 -13.02
C PHE A 79 -4.77 21.23 -13.93
N PRO A 80 -3.76 20.36 -13.79
CA PRO A 80 -2.67 20.26 -14.74
C PRO A 80 -3.23 19.94 -16.14
N ALA A 81 -2.71 20.60 -17.18
CA ALA A 81 -3.12 20.33 -18.55
C ALA A 81 -2.74 18.90 -18.96
N PRO A 82 -3.60 18.16 -19.69
CA PRO A 82 -3.24 16.86 -20.24
C PRO A 82 -2.02 16.99 -21.16
N GLY A 83 -0.89 16.39 -20.78
CA GLY A 83 0.38 16.48 -21.52
C GLY A 83 1.16 17.80 -21.35
N GLY A 84 0.73 18.69 -20.46
CA GLY A 84 1.54 19.82 -20.00
C GLY A 84 2.60 19.33 -19.03
N GLY A 85 3.86 19.73 -19.26
CA GLY A 85 5.03 19.26 -18.54
C GLY A 85 4.94 19.39 -17.02
N ASN A 86 5.81 18.60 -16.40
CA ASN A 86 5.90 18.34 -14.96
C ASN A 86 6.25 19.58 -14.13
N ASP A 87 6.50 20.74 -14.72
CA ASP A 87 7.21 21.84 -14.07
C ASP A 87 6.51 22.38 -12.81
N GLU A 88 5.20 22.65 -12.83
CA GLU A 88 4.51 23.16 -11.62
C GLU A 88 4.34 22.09 -10.54
N GLU A 89 3.98 20.85 -10.89
CA GLU A 89 3.84 19.76 -9.93
C GLU A 89 5.20 19.32 -9.37
N GLN A 90 6.23 19.33 -10.20
CA GLN A 90 7.61 19.09 -9.82
C GLN A 90 8.12 20.22 -8.92
N VAL A 91 7.86 21.50 -9.22
CA VAL A 91 8.20 22.62 -8.33
C VAL A 91 7.49 22.48 -6.98
N LEU A 92 6.20 22.09 -6.96
CA LEU A 92 5.47 21.84 -5.71
C LEU A 92 6.03 20.67 -4.88
N ARG A 93 6.64 19.68 -5.54
CA ARG A 93 7.35 18.55 -4.89
C ARG A 93 8.73 18.97 -4.41
N GLU A 94 9.52 19.63 -5.25
CA GLU A 94 10.88 20.11 -4.95
C GLU A 94 10.88 21.16 -3.81
N THR A 95 9.84 22.00 -3.75
CA THR A 95 9.66 22.95 -2.64
C THR A 95 9.10 22.29 -1.37
N GLY A 96 8.71 21.01 -1.43
CA GLY A 96 8.09 20.25 -0.34
C GLY A 96 6.68 20.74 0.03
N VAL A 97 6.05 21.57 -0.80
CA VAL A 97 4.69 22.10 -0.56
C VAL A 97 3.68 20.95 -0.54
N THR A 98 3.87 19.95 -1.41
CA THR A 98 3.04 18.73 -1.51
C THR A 98 3.64 17.52 -0.80
N GLY A 99 4.71 17.72 -0.01
CA GLY A 99 5.45 16.68 0.71
C GLY A 99 6.73 16.30 -0.03
N VAL A 100 7.47 15.32 0.49
CA VAL A 100 8.76 14.88 -0.10
C VAL A 100 8.54 14.09 -1.41
N GLY A 101 7.33 13.58 -1.64
CA GLY A 101 6.96 12.94 -2.91
C GLY A 101 7.45 11.48 -3.06
N CYS A 102 7.85 10.83 -1.96
CA CYS A 102 8.16 9.41 -1.94
C CYS A 102 6.88 8.55 -1.94
N SER A 103 6.82 7.50 -2.76
CA SER A 103 5.67 6.58 -2.75
C SER A 103 5.86 5.49 -1.69
N LEU A 104 5.59 5.82 -0.43
CA LEU A 104 5.71 4.89 0.71
C LEU A 104 4.66 3.78 0.71
N TRP A 105 3.50 4.06 0.12
CA TRP A 105 2.47 3.09 -0.20
C TRP A 105 2.46 2.92 -1.70
N GLY A 106 2.45 1.69 -2.17
CA GLY A 106 2.51 1.46 -3.58
C GLY A 106 1.28 2.02 -4.30
N ASN A 107 1.37 2.23 -5.61
CA ASN A 107 0.33 2.86 -6.43
C ASN A 107 -0.23 1.95 -7.55
N THR A 108 0.06 0.66 -7.51
CA THR A 108 -0.43 -0.37 -8.44
C THR A 108 -1.33 -1.36 -7.68
N PRO A 109 -2.24 -2.08 -8.37
CA PRO A 109 -3.03 -3.12 -7.71
C PRO A 109 -2.16 -4.21 -7.08
N ALA A 110 -2.48 -4.60 -5.84
CA ALA A 110 -1.82 -5.72 -5.19
C ALA A 110 -2.13 -7.03 -5.95
N MET A 111 -1.10 -7.82 -6.26
CA MET A 111 -1.23 -9.04 -7.08
C MET A 111 -0.61 -10.27 -6.42
N ASP A 112 -1.23 -11.43 -6.65
CA ASP A 112 -0.58 -12.72 -6.41
C ASP A 112 0.32 -13.01 -7.60
N THR A 113 1.63 -12.83 -7.42
CA THR A 113 2.62 -12.96 -8.50
C THR A 113 2.85 -14.40 -8.95
N ILE A 114 2.45 -15.39 -8.15
CA ILE A 114 2.54 -16.80 -8.50
C ILE A 114 1.26 -17.21 -9.24
N ASN A 115 0.10 -17.01 -8.61
CA ASN A 115 -1.18 -17.63 -8.96
C ASN A 115 -1.00 -19.12 -9.31
N MET A 116 -0.60 -19.89 -8.30
CA MET A 116 -0.14 -21.28 -8.43
C MET A 116 -1.14 -22.14 -9.18
N SER A 117 -2.43 -22.02 -8.86
CA SER A 117 -3.50 -22.84 -9.47
C SER A 117 -3.59 -22.70 -10.99
N LEU A 118 -3.24 -21.54 -11.54
CA LEU A 118 -3.28 -21.26 -12.97
C LEU A 118 -1.91 -21.33 -13.65
N ASN A 119 -0.84 -21.60 -12.89
CA ASN A 119 0.53 -21.59 -13.40
C ASN A 119 1.23 -22.90 -13.05
N GLU A 120 1.92 -22.98 -11.91
CA GLU A 120 2.75 -24.14 -11.55
C GLU A 120 1.90 -25.39 -11.27
N ASN A 121 0.72 -25.21 -10.65
CA ASN A 121 -0.19 -26.27 -10.20
C ASN A 121 0.54 -27.42 -9.46
N ASP A 122 1.64 -27.10 -8.79
CA ASP A 122 2.49 -28.02 -8.05
C ASP A 122 2.91 -27.37 -6.73
N PRO A 123 2.33 -27.80 -5.59
CA PRO A 123 2.62 -27.24 -4.28
C PRO A 123 3.99 -27.68 -3.74
N THR A 124 4.69 -28.61 -4.38
CA THR A 124 5.98 -29.12 -3.93
C THR A 124 7.17 -28.37 -4.54
N LYS A 125 6.90 -27.57 -5.58
CA LYS A 125 7.92 -26.86 -6.33
C LYS A 125 8.50 -25.70 -5.53
N ASP A 126 9.82 -25.59 -5.50
CA ASP A 126 10.51 -24.40 -4.99
C ASP A 126 10.32 -23.23 -5.97
N ILE A 127 10.07 -22.04 -5.44
CA ILE A 127 9.75 -20.84 -6.23
C ILE A 127 10.64 -19.70 -5.80
N SER A 128 11.23 -19.01 -6.77
CA SER A 128 12.04 -17.81 -6.55
C SER A 128 11.39 -16.59 -7.17
N LEU A 129 11.09 -15.58 -6.35
CA LEU A 129 10.44 -14.34 -6.75
C LEU A 129 11.35 -13.14 -6.53
N ALA A 130 11.29 -12.16 -7.42
CA ALA A 130 11.91 -10.85 -7.23
C ALA A 130 10.88 -9.73 -7.35
N PHE A 131 10.74 -8.92 -6.31
CA PHE A 131 9.94 -7.70 -6.26
C PHE A 131 10.90 -6.52 -6.35
N ILE A 132 11.03 -5.95 -7.54
CA ILE A 132 11.94 -4.86 -7.89
C ILE A 132 11.17 -3.54 -7.92
N ALA A 133 11.71 -2.51 -7.27
CA ALA A 133 10.97 -1.29 -6.95
C ALA A 133 9.66 -1.62 -6.22
N SER A 134 9.81 -2.46 -5.19
CA SER A 134 8.68 -3.02 -4.45
C SER A 134 7.75 -1.95 -3.89
N GLY A 135 8.26 -0.78 -3.51
CA GLY A 135 7.50 0.21 -2.76
C GLY A 135 7.18 -0.30 -1.35
N ASP A 136 6.24 -1.22 -1.24
CA ASP A 136 5.77 -1.81 0.01
C ASP A 136 5.59 -3.35 -0.07
N LEU A 137 5.17 -4.00 1.02
CA LEU A 137 5.05 -5.45 1.08
C LEU A 137 3.75 -6.03 0.52
N ARG A 138 2.85 -5.24 -0.08
CA ARG A 138 1.50 -5.74 -0.43
C ARG A 138 1.51 -6.94 -1.39
N ASP A 139 2.39 -6.93 -2.37
CA ASP A 139 2.45 -7.99 -3.39
C ASP A 139 3.08 -9.25 -2.79
N VAL A 140 4.07 -9.07 -1.91
CA VAL A 140 4.67 -10.15 -1.11
C VAL A 140 3.61 -10.81 -0.23
N ILE A 141 2.87 -10.00 0.54
CA ILE A 141 1.81 -10.47 1.44
C ILE A 141 0.73 -11.21 0.66
N LYS A 142 0.20 -10.60 -0.42
CA LYS A 142 -0.84 -11.23 -1.23
C LYS A 142 -0.38 -12.55 -1.85
N THR A 143 0.85 -12.58 -2.36
CA THR A 143 1.44 -13.80 -2.95
C THR A 143 1.61 -14.91 -1.92
N VAL A 144 2.19 -14.62 -0.75
CA VAL A 144 2.40 -15.63 0.32
C VAL A 144 1.06 -16.12 0.88
N ASN A 145 0.10 -15.22 1.06
CA ASN A 145 -1.24 -15.57 1.54
C ASN A 145 -1.98 -16.47 0.54
N ALA A 146 -1.79 -16.28 -0.76
CA ALA A 146 -2.47 -17.03 -1.82
C ALA A 146 -1.93 -18.45 -2.03
N LEU A 147 -0.76 -18.80 -1.48
CA LEU A 147 -0.23 -20.16 -1.55
C LEU A 147 -1.23 -21.18 -0.97
N PRO A 148 -1.34 -22.37 -1.58
CA PRO A 148 -2.25 -23.41 -1.09
C PRO A 148 -1.77 -23.94 0.27
N GLU A 149 -2.70 -24.42 1.11
CA GLU A 149 -2.39 -24.87 2.47
C GLU A 149 -1.39 -26.04 2.53
N ASN A 150 -1.29 -26.81 1.46
CA ASN A 150 -0.37 -27.95 1.31
C ASN A 150 0.95 -27.58 0.62
N TYR A 151 1.25 -26.29 0.40
CA TYR A 151 2.55 -25.88 -0.14
C TYR A 151 3.69 -26.40 0.75
N SER A 152 4.60 -27.14 0.15
CA SER A 152 5.74 -27.78 0.82
C SER A 152 7.09 -27.38 0.20
N GLY A 153 7.09 -26.67 -0.93
CA GLY A 153 8.30 -26.09 -1.51
C GLY A 153 8.93 -25.00 -0.63
N GLU A 154 10.12 -24.54 -1.02
CA GLU A 154 10.77 -23.36 -0.48
C GLU A 154 10.45 -22.14 -1.34
N LEU A 155 10.07 -21.04 -0.70
CA LEU A 155 9.83 -19.76 -1.37
C LEU A 155 11.01 -18.82 -1.11
N THR A 156 11.80 -18.50 -2.13
CA THR A 156 12.80 -17.42 -2.07
C THR A 156 12.18 -16.11 -2.54
N VAL A 157 12.28 -15.06 -1.73
CA VAL A 157 11.68 -13.75 -2.02
C VAL A 157 12.74 -12.66 -1.93
N LEU A 158 13.11 -12.08 -3.07
CA LEU A 158 13.92 -10.87 -3.14
C LEU A 158 13.01 -9.63 -3.15
N ILE A 159 13.20 -8.74 -2.18
CA ILE A 159 12.51 -7.45 -2.03
C ILE A 159 13.56 -6.37 -2.23
N ASN A 160 13.46 -5.61 -3.31
CA ASN A 160 14.39 -4.55 -3.63
C ASN A 160 13.67 -3.23 -3.89
N ASP A 161 14.21 -2.16 -3.31
CA ASP A 161 13.84 -0.81 -3.66
C ASP A 161 15.10 0.07 -3.74
N GLY A 162 15.17 1.00 -4.69
CA GLY A 162 16.31 1.92 -4.77
C GLY A 162 16.39 2.86 -3.57
N ASN A 163 15.26 3.07 -2.88
CA ASN A 163 15.19 3.91 -1.70
C ASN A 163 15.45 3.12 -0.41
N MET A 164 16.55 3.45 0.27
CA MET A 164 16.94 2.85 1.56
C MET A 164 15.83 2.95 2.62
N HIS A 165 15.08 4.05 2.65
CA HIS A 165 13.98 4.23 3.59
C HIS A 165 12.90 3.15 3.40
N LEU A 166 12.53 2.87 2.14
CA LEU A 166 11.55 1.85 1.77
C LEU A 166 12.05 0.44 2.11
N ALA A 167 13.30 0.14 1.76
CA ALA A 167 13.91 -1.15 2.10
C ALA A 167 13.93 -1.39 3.62
N CYS A 168 14.28 -0.37 4.42
CA CYS A 168 14.25 -0.47 5.88
C CYS A 168 12.82 -0.64 6.43
N ARG A 169 11.82 0.08 5.89
CA ARG A 169 10.41 -0.08 6.31
C ARG A 169 9.91 -1.50 6.04
N ASN A 170 10.21 -2.03 4.86
CA ASN A 170 9.85 -3.40 4.48
C ASN A 170 10.54 -4.43 5.38
N LEU A 171 11.81 -4.23 5.70
CA LEU A 171 12.52 -5.08 6.65
C LEU A 171 11.89 -5.04 8.05
N ILE A 172 11.57 -3.85 8.57
CA ILE A 172 10.95 -3.68 9.88
C ILE A 172 9.59 -4.35 9.96
N LEU A 173 8.75 -4.21 8.92
CA LEU A 173 7.48 -4.92 8.83
C LEU A 173 7.65 -6.44 8.87
N LEU A 174 8.66 -6.97 8.15
CA LEU A 174 8.99 -8.40 8.23
C LEU A 174 9.42 -8.80 9.65
N LEU A 175 10.29 -8.02 10.31
CA LEU A 175 10.75 -8.28 11.68
C LEU A 175 9.60 -8.29 12.68
N VAL A 176 8.69 -7.30 12.61
CA VAL A 176 7.48 -7.23 13.45
C VAL A 176 6.59 -8.44 13.22
N LEU A 177 6.22 -8.73 11.97
CA LEU A 177 5.30 -9.84 11.65
C LEU A 177 5.93 -11.22 11.90
N GLY A 178 7.24 -11.32 11.78
CA GLY A 178 7.96 -12.58 11.84
C GLY A 178 8.49 -12.93 13.23
N SER A 179 9.01 -11.96 13.99
CA SER A 179 9.69 -12.23 15.26
C SER A 179 8.84 -12.01 16.51
N MET A 180 7.65 -11.41 16.39
CA MET A 180 6.73 -11.27 17.53
C MET A 180 5.83 -12.49 17.66
N ASP A 181 5.78 -13.13 18.83
CA ASP A 181 4.96 -14.34 19.04
C ASP A 181 3.46 -14.02 19.15
N ASP A 182 3.11 -12.85 19.69
CA ASP A 182 1.72 -12.40 19.79
C ASP A 182 1.23 -11.93 18.42
N GLU A 183 0.36 -12.74 17.81
CA GLU A 183 -0.21 -12.47 16.48
C GLU A 183 -1.04 -11.17 16.47
N ALA A 184 -1.89 -10.95 17.47
CA ALA A 184 -2.78 -9.80 17.51
C ALA A 184 -1.94 -8.51 17.59
N ILE A 185 -0.99 -8.45 18.53
CA ILE A 185 -0.15 -7.28 18.71
C ILE A 185 0.81 -7.07 17.54
N GLY A 186 1.43 -8.14 17.03
CA GLY A 186 2.35 -8.03 15.90
C GLY A 186 1.67 -7.51 14.64
N THR A 187 0.43 -7.95 14.38
CA THR A 187 -0.32 -7.53 13.19
C THR A 187 -0.87 -6.11 13.30
N ASP A 188 -1.35 -5.71 14.49
CA ASP A 188 -1.80 -4.33 14.73
C ASP A 188 -0.66 -3.31 14.76
N LEU A 189 0.48 -3.67 15.37
CA LEU A 189 1.71 -2.89 15.27
C LEU A 189 2.13 -2.69 13.82
N ALA A 190 2.17 -3.77 13.02
CA ALA A 190 2.53 -3.68 11.61
C ALA A 190 1.56 -2.78 10.83
N LEU A 191 0.25 -2.88 11.07
CA LEU A 191 -0.76 -2.04 10.43
C LEU A 191 -0.53 -0.55 10.73
N HIS A 192 -0.39 -0.21 12.00
CA HIS A 192 -0.22 1.19 12.41
C HIS A 192 1.14 1.75 12.02
N PHE A 193 2.21 0.97 12.13
CA PHE A 193 3.53 1.34 11.61
C PHE A 193 3.48 1.62 10.09
N TRP A 194 2.64 0.90 9.34
CA TRP A 194 2.54 1.09 7.90
C TRP A 194 1.71 2.32 7.52
N TYR A 195 0.56 2.54 8.18
CA TYR A 195 -0.49 3.42 7.65
C TYR A 195 -1.00 4.53 8.59
N SER A 196 -0.65 4.51 9.88
CA SER A 196 -1.08 5.53 10.85
C SER A 196 0.04 6.51 11.17
N ILE A 197 -0.28 7.79 11.28
CA ILE A 197 0.70 8.84 11.65
C ILE A 197 1.13 8.78 13.12
N LEU A 198 0.34 8.10 13.96
CA LEU A 198 0.63 7.90 15.38
C LEU A 198 0.51 6.42 15.75
N LEU A 199 1.28 6.03 16.77
CA LEU A 199 1.33 4.71 17.36
C LEU A 199 0.95 4.79 18.85
N PRO A 200 0.39 3.71 19.42
CA PRO A 200 0.30 3.55 20.86
C PRO A 200 1.68 3.63 21.54
N ALA A 201 1.75 4.14 22.76
CA ALA A 201 3.04 4.27 23.47
C ALA A 201 3.76 2.93 23.68
N ALA A 202 3.02 1.85 23.93
CA ALA A 202 3.59 0.51 24.10
C ALA A 202 4.31 0.00 22.84
N TYR A 203 3.87 0.45 21.66
CA TYR A 203 4.35 -0.04 20.36
C TYR A 203 5.76 0.43 20.04
N GLU A 204 6.16 1.58 20.56
CA GLU A 204 7.52 2.11 20.43
C GLU A 204 8.57 1.12 20.99
N GLN A 205 8.30 0.55 22.17
CA GLN A 205 9.24 -0.38 22.81
C GLN A 205 9.31 -1.72 22.10
N LEU A 206 8.17 -2.22 21.60
CA LEU A 206 8.11 -3.46 20.84
C LEU A 206 8.87 -3.32 19.51
N LEU A 207 8.66 -2.21 18.81
CA LEU A 207 9.36 -1.86 17.58
C LEU A 207 10.88 -1.76 17.83
N ALA A 208 11.28 -1.05 18.89
CA ALA A 208 12.68 -0.91 19.26
C ALA A 208 13.32 -2.27 19.60
N GLY A 209 12.61 -3.14 20.31
CA GLY A 209 13.06 -4.48 20.64
C GLY A 209 13.32 -5.34 19.40
N ALA A 210 12.41 -5.33 18.42
CA ALA A 210 12.57 -6.06 17.17
C ALA A 210 13.79 -5.58 16.37
N ILE A 211 13.93 -4.26 16.22
CA ILE A 211 15.04 -3.64 15.48
C ILE A 211 16.38 -3.88 16.17
N LEU A 212 16.48 -3.64 17.48
CA LEU A 212 17.71 -3.85 18.24
C LEU A 212 18.16 -5.31 18.20
N THR A 213 17.21 -6.25 18.27
CA THR A 213 17.53 -7.68 18.17
C THR A 213 18.16 -8.02 16.82
N PHE A 214 17.60 -7.48 15.73
CA PHE A 214 18.16 -7.67 14.40
C PHE A 214 19.53 -6.99 14.23
N LEU A 215 19.67 -5.73 14.65
CA LEU A 215 20.94 -5.00 14.57
C LEU A 215 22.05 -5.68 15.38
N GLN A 216 21.76 -6.16 16.58
CA GLN A 216 22.71 -6.94 17.37
C GLN A 216 23.12 -8.25 16.71
N PHE A 217 22.23 -8.87 15.92
CA PHE A 217 22.57 -10.05 15.14
C PHE A 217 23.55 -9.70 14.01
N VAL A 218 23.22 -8.68 13.21
CA VAL A 218 24.06 -8.25 12.09
C VAL A 218 25.42 -7.75 12.57
N GLY A 219 25.47 -6.97 13.66
CA GLY A 219 26.71 -6.41 14.23
C GLY A 219 27.67 -7.45 14.81
N LYS A 220 27.23 -8.70 15.06
CA LYS A 220 28.12 -9.81 15.48
C LYS A 220 28.98 -10.33 14.32
N THR A 221 28.59 -10.10 13.07
CA THR A 221 29.33 -10.57 11.91
C THR A 221 30.34 -9.51 11.47
N LYS A 222 31.60 -9.71 11.83
CA LYS A 222 32.69 -8.76 11.52
C LYS A 222 33.34 -8.95 10.14
N VAL A 223 33.18 -10.13 9.53
CA VAL A 223 33.81 -10.50 8.25
C VAL A 223 32.85 -11.37 7.43
N GLY A 224 32.63 -11.00 6.16
CA GLY A 224 31.78 -11.76 5.23
C GLY A 224 30.28 -11.53 5.44
N ALA A 225 29.47 -12.26 4.68
CA ALA A 225 28.02 -12.21 4.83
C ALA A 225 27.59 -12.89 6.14
N PRO A 226 26.68 -12.28 6.94
CA PRO A 226 26.12 -12.94 8.12
C PRO A 226 25.33 -14.19 7.72
N PRO A 227 25.21 -15.19 8.61
CA PRO A 227 24.20 -16.23 8.42
C PRO A 227 22.81 -15.59 8.31
N PRO A 228 21.82 -16.28 7.73
CA PRO A 228 20.45 -15.78 7.70
C PRO A 228 19.91 -15.52 9.11
N PHE A 229 19.29 -14.36 9.31
CA PHE A 229 18.56 -14.09 10.56
C PHE A 229 17.31 -14.98 10.58
N GLN A 230 17.16 -15.76 11.64
CA GLN A 230 15.97 -16.58 11.82
C GLN A 230 14.80 -15.68 12.20
N LEU A 231 13.92 -15.48 11.23
CA LEU A 231 12.74 -14.64 11.39
C LEU A 231 11.66 -15.40 12.16
N THR A 232 11.41 -16.65 11.77
CA THR A 232 10.55 -17.63 12.44
C THR A 232 11.30 -18.96 12.56
N SER A 233 10.63 -20.03 13.00
CA SER A 233 11.20 -21.39 12.95
C SER A 233 11.41 -21.92 11.52
N THR A 234 10.72 -21.37 10.52
CA THR A 234 10.73 -21.86 9.13
C THR A 234 11.22 -20.82 8.12
N SER A 235 11.23 -19.54 8.49
CA SER A 235 11.55 -18.44 7.58
C SER A 235 12.76 -17.65 8.04
N THR A 236 13.52 -17.16 7.07
CA THR A 236 14.77 -16.40 7.28
C THR A 236 14.71 -15.06 6.57
N VAL A 237 15.53 -14.12 7.03
CA VAL A 237 15.83 -12.90 6.27
C VAL A 237 17.34 -12.69 6.17
N MET A 238 17.80 -12.29 4.99
CA MET A 238 19.16 -11.79 4.77
C MET A 238 19.10 -10.40 4.17
N VAL A 239 20.03 -9.56 4.59
CA VAL A 239 20.18 -8.20 4.11
C VAL A 239 21.63 -8.04 3.65
N PRO A 240 21.90 -7.91 2.35
CA PRO A 240 23.15 -7.35 1.87
C PRO A 240 23.25 -5.95 2.43
N MET A 241 24.04 -5.78 3.50
CA MET A 241 24.22 -4.49 4.17
C MET A 241 24.85 -3.52 3.19
N ALA A 242 24.02 -2.77 2.47
CA ALA A 242 24.46 -1.58 1.78
C ALA A 242 24.88 -0.57 2.84
N TYR A 243 25.87 0.26 2.51
CA TYR A 243 26.34 1.35 3.37
C TYR A 243 25.12 2.17 3.83
N GLY A 244 24.98 2.38 5.14
CA GLY A 244 23.86 3.14 5.72
C GLY A 244 22.60 2.34 6.10
N THR A 245 22.54 1.01 5.92
CA THR A 245 21.35 0.23 6.37
C THR A 245 21.20 0.22 7.89
N GLU A 246 22.31 0.13 8.63
CA GLU A 246 22.31 0.20 10.11
C GLU A 246 21.85 1.59 10.57
N GLU A 247 22.49 2.65 10.09
CA GLU A 247 22.10 4.04 10.35
C GLU A 247 20.62 4.30 9.97
N GLY A 248 20.21 3.81 8.80
CA GLY A 248 18.85 3.90 8.30
C GLY A 248 17.82 3.15 9.16
N MET A 249 18.23 2.12 9.91
CA MET A 249 17.36 1.44 10.89
C MET A 249 17.41 2.10 12.27
N LEU A 250 18.57 2.62 12.69
CA LEU A 250 18.73 3.32 13.97
C LEU A 250 17.79 4.52 14.08
N ARG A 251 17.44 5.18 12.98
CA ARG A 251 16.48 6.30 12.97
C ARG A 251 15.06 5.94 13.46
N TYR A 252 14.71 4.65 13.48
CA TYR A 252 13.42 4.18 14.03
C TYR A 252 13.52 3.77 15.50
N LEU A 253 14.73 3.83 16.09
CA LEU A 253 14.97 3.57 17.51
C LEU A 253 14.91 4.87 18.31
N GLY A 254 13.72 5.21 18.79
CA GLY A 254 13.52 6.30 19.75
C GLY A 254 12.33 7.19 19.41
N ALA A 255 12.03 8.09 20.34
CA ALA A 255 11.03 9.13 20.14
C ALA A 255 11.40 9.88 18.87
N CYS A 256 10.53 9.79 17.86
CA CYS A 256 10.69 10.51 16.62
C CYS A 256 11.12 11.96 16.93
N ASN A 257 12.13 12.48 16.23
CA ASN A 257 12.48 13.90 16.33
C ASN A 257 11.28 14.81 15.99
N VAL A 258 10.24 14.25 15.36
CA VAL A 258 8.95 14.88 15.12
C VAL A 258 8.03 14.65 16.33
N PRO A 259 7.70 15.70 17.10
CA PRO A 259 6.68 15.59 18.15
C PRO A 259 5.34 15.14 17.57
N PRO A 260 4.51 14.37 18.32
CA PRO A 260 3.19 13.90 17.87
C PRO A 260 2.30 15.02 17.32
N GLU A 261 2.36 16.20 17.93
CA GLU A 261 1.58 17.35 17.47
C GLU A 261 2.12 17.95 16.17
N ALA A 262 3.45 17.97 15.98
CA ALA A 262 4.05 18.39 14.71
C ALA A 262 3.67 17.43 13.57
N ALA A 263 3.66 16.12 13.84
CA ALA A 263 3.22 15.10 12.89
C ALA A 263 1.75 15.33 12.47
N ARG A 264 0.84 15.59 13.43
CA ARG A 264 -0.55 15.93 13.15
C ARG A 264 -0.68 17.20 12.32
N MET A 265 0.03 18.26 12.70
CA MET A 265 -0.02 19.55 12.02
C MET A 265 0.51 19.46 10.59
N GLU A 266 1.61 18.74 10.37
CA GLU A 266 2.15 18.50 9.04
C GLU A 266 1.20 17.68 8.18
N HIS A 267 0.62 16.60 8.75
CA HIS A 267 -0.39 15.83 8.03
C HIS A 267 -1.61 16.70 7.66
N ILE A 268 -2.14 17.53 8.57
CA ILE A 268 -3.24 18.44 8.25
C ILE A 268 -2.81 19.45 7.17
N ARG A 269 -1.62 20.03 7.28
CA ARG A 269 -1.08 20.99 6.29
C ARG A 269 -1.05 20.37 4.91
N ILE A 270 -0.50 19.16 4.77
CA ILE A 270 -0.35 18.50 3.47
C ILE A 270 -1.69 18.14 2.84
N ARG A 271 -2.68 17.78 3.66
CA ARG A 271 -4.00 17.42 3.14
C ARG A 271 -4.87 18.61 2.75
N ASN A 272 -4.46 19.84 3.11
CA ASN A 272 -5.22 21.08 2.90
C ASN A 272 -4.41 22.15 2.13
N VAL A 273 -3.49 21.74 1.24
CA VAL A 273 -2.71 22.65 0.40
C VAL A 273 -3.64 23.49 -0.48
N PRO A 274 -3.66 24.84 -0.35
CA PRO A 274 -4.65 25.68 -1.05
C PRO A 274 -4.58 25.58 -2.58
N SER A 275 -3.38 25.46 -3.15
CA SER A 275 -3.20 25.29 -4.61
C SER A 275 -3.71 23.95 -5.13
N GLN A 276 -3.89 22.96 -4.25
CA GLN A 276 -4.40 21.63 -4.58
C GLN A 276 -5.89 21.48 -4.25
N ARG A 277 -6.62 22.56 -3.92
CA ARG A 277 -8.02 22.45 -3.46
C ARG A 277 -8.95 21.79 -4.49
N ASP A 278 -8.73 22.06 -5.77
CA ASP A 278 -9.56 21.50 -6.86
C ASP A 278 -9.20 20.04 -7.06
N ILE A 279 -7.92 19.68 -7.00
CA ILE A 279 -7.49 18.28 -7.09
C ILE A 279 -8.04 17.49 -5.89
N SER A 280 -7.97 18.06 -4.69
CA SER A 280 -8.59 17.48 -3.49
C SER A 280 -10.10 17.33 -3.65
N SER A 281 -10.81 18.37 -4.08
CA SER A 281 -12.26 18.33 -4.29
C SER A 281 -12.68 17.32 -5.37
N ARG A 282 -11.82 17.06 -6.36
CA ARG A 282 -12.01 15.98 -7.35
C ARG A 282 -11.98 14.59 -6.70
N LEU A 283 -11.12 14.35 -5.71
CA LEU A 283 -11.09 13.07 -4.98
C LEU A 283 -12.41 12.81 -4.24
N TYR A 284 -13.08 13.85 -3.73
CA TYR A 284 -14.37 13.71 -3.05
C TYR A 284 -15.56 13.55 -4.01
N TYR A 285 -15.46 14.08 -5.22
CA TYR A 285 -16.57 14.17 -6.17
C TYR A 285 -17.24 12.83 -6.45
N ASN A 286 -16.45 11.79 -6.71
CA ASN A 286 -16.95 10.46 -7.04
C ASN A 286 -17.24 9.58 -5.82
N LEU A 287 -17.13 10.11 -4.60
CA LEU A 287 -17.42 9.34 -3.39
C LEU A 287 -18.88 9.51 -2.98
N ARG A 288 -19.49 8.44 -2.47
CA ARG A 288 -20.82 8.48 -1.85
C ARG A 288 -20.82 9.43 -0.64
N PRO A 289 -21.99 9.96 -0.24
CA PRO A 289 -22.11 10.94 0.84
C PRO A 289 -21.34 10.60 2.13
N SER A 290 -21.51 9.38 2.65
CA SER A 290 -20.80 8.96 3.86
C SER A 290 -19.33 8.60 3.58
N HIS A 291 -19.00 8.10 2.38
CA HIS A 291 -17.60 7.88 1.99
C HIS A 291 -16.78 9.16 1.94
N ARG A 292 -17.37 10.28 1.49
CA ARG A 292 -16.73 11.60 1.57
C ARG A 292 -16.33 11.96 3.00
N VAL A 293 -17.17 11.64 3.98
CA VAL A 293 -16.87 11.91 5.39
C VAL A 293 -15.83 10.96 5.95
N ALA A 294 -15.89 9.66 5.64
CA ALA A 294 -14.86 8.70 6.03
C ALA A 294 -13.47 9.10 5.48
N PHE A 295 -13.42 9.46 4.19
CA PHE A 295 -12.22 9.97 3.52
C PHE A 295 -11.70 11.28 4.14
N GLN A 296 -12.61 12.23 4.43
CA GLN A 296 -12.26 13.46 5.12
C GLN A 296 -11.67 13.18 6.51
N GLU A 297 -12.22 12.21 7.25
CA GLU A 297 -11.77 11.89 8.60
C GLU A 297 -10.38 11.25 8.61
N TYR A 298 -10.09 10.34 7.68
CA TYR A 298 -8.73 9.82 7.49
C TYR A 298 -7.75 10.95 7.14
N ARG A 299 -8.10 11.84 6.20
CA ARG A 299 -7.25 12.99 5.86
C ARG A 299 -7.07 13.98 7.01
N ARG A 300 -8.03 14.08 7.93
CA ARG A 300 -7.94 14.93 9.11
C ARG A 300 -7.06 14.32 10.20
N THR A 301 -7.17 13.01 10.41
CA THR A 301 -6.56 12.32 11.56
C THR A 301 -5.25 11.63 11.23
N GLY A 302 -5.09 11.17 9.99
CA GLY A 302 -3.99 10.30 9.56
C GLY A 302 -3.99 8.94 10.24
N MET A 303 -5.12 8.53 10.85
CA MET A 303 -5.25 7.28 11.60
C MET A 303 -6.03 6.26 10.79
N LEU A 304 -5.44 5.09 10.57
CA LEU A 304 -6.16 3.98 9.96
C LEU A 304 -6.88 3.17 11.05
N LEU A 305 -8.10 3.59 11.36
CA LEU A 305 -8.99 2.99 12.36
C LEU A 305 -10.44 3.04 11.89
N PRO A 306 -11.33 2.19 12.45
CA PRO A 306 -12.76 2.37 12.27
C PRO A 306 -13.22 3.75 12.75
N PHE A 307 -14.22 4.32 12.06
CA PHE A 307 -14.62 5.73 12.27
C PHE A 307 -14.98 6.07 13.71
N GLY A 308 -15.52 5.10 14.46
CA GLY A 308 -15.92 5.27 15.86
C GLY A 308 -14.87 4.91 16.91
N ALA A 309 -13.67 4.53 16.51
CA ALA A 309 -12.61 4.06 17.41
C ALA A 309 -12.03 5.21 18.27
N ASP A 310 -11.43 4.84 19.40
CA ASP A 310 -10.70 5.80 20.25
C ASP A 310 -9.31 6.08 19.67
N HIS A 311 -8.94 7.36 19.63
CA HIS A 311 -7.62 7.82 19.17
C HIS A 311 -6.73 8.26 20.35
N SER A 312 -7.29 8.42 21.56
CA SER A 312 -6.57 8.83 22.77
C SER A 312 -5.30 8.02 23.11
N PRO A 313 -5.24 6.71 22.82
CA PRO A 313 -4.09 5.85 23.12
C PRO A 313 -2.89 6.08 22.18
N TYR A 314 -3.12 6.73 21.03
CA TYR A 314 -2.13 6.94 19.99
C TYR A 314 -1.39 8.26 20.20
N THR A 315 -0.25 8.17 20.86
CA THR A 315 0.47 9.33 21.38
C THR A 315 1.90 9.47 20.86
N ILE A 316 2.43 8.51 20.11
CA ILE A 316 3.80 8.53 19.59
C ILE A 316 3.78 8.75 18.09
N ALA A 317 4.61 9.66 17.57
CA ALA A 317 4.70 9.88 16.13
C ALA A 317 5.31 8.65 15.42
N ASN A 318 4.69 8.22 14.33
CA ASN A 318 5.24 7.20 13.47
C ASN A 318 6.33 7.82 12.58
N SER A 319 7.59 7.69 13.01
CA SER A 319 8.77 8.22 12.29
C SER A 319 8.94 7.66 10.88
N SER A 320 8.26 6.57 10.54
CA SER A 320 8.33 5.98 9.20
C SER A 320 7.59 6.77 8.12
N LEU A 321 6.81 7.79 8.49
CA LEU A 321 6.00 8.59 7.58
C LEU A 321 6.46 10.06 7.45
N PHE A 322 7.48 10.46 8.21
CA PHE A 322 8.01 11.83 8.23
C PHE A 322 9.52 11.87 8.07
N GLU A 323 10.01 12.83 7.30
CA GLU A 323 11.45 13.08 7.13
C GLU A 323 12.08 13.50 8.45
N GLU A 324 13.19 12.86 8.81
CA GLU A 324 13.78 12.96 10.15
C GLU A 324 14.22 14.38 10.51
N GLU A 325 14.87 15.10 9.60
CA GLU A 325 15.42 16.43 9.86
C GLU A 325 14.37 17.53 9.79
N SER A 326 13.47 17.47 8.81
CA SER A 326 12.50 18.55 8.54
C SER A 326 11.13 18.32 9.18
N GLY A 327 10.82 17.09 9.57
CA GLY A 327 9.50 16.65 9.99
C GLY A 327 8.44 16.68 8.89
N LYS A 328 8.83 16.87 7.62
CA LYS A 328 7.90 16.93 6.48
C LYS A 328 7.32 15.55 6.18
N TRP A 329 6.08 15.55 5.68
CA TRP A 329 5.42 14.33 5.20
C TRP A 329 6.23 13.69 4.06
N PHE A 330 6.58 12.41 4.20
CA PHE A 330 7.43 11.72 3.20
C PHE A 330 6.74 11.51 1.86
N GLN A 331 5.40 11.41 1.84
CA GLN A 331 4.64 11.10 0.62
C GLN A 331 4.10 12.35 -0.05
N ASP A 332 3.26 12.17 -1.06
CA ASP A 332 2.47 13.26 -1.63
C ASP A 332 1.16 13.51 -0.85
N ASP A 333 0.47 14.61 -1.18
CA ASP A 333 -0.79 15.03 -0.56
C ASP A 333 -1.98 14.14 -0.92
N ARG A 334 -1.82 13.22 -1.88
CA ARG A 334 -2.86 12.32 -2.42
C ARG A 334 -2.72 10.90 -1.90
N ALA A 335 -1.58 10.54 -1.31
CA ALA A 335 -1.30 9.21 -0.78
C ALA A 335 -2.44 8.70 0.09
N ASP A 336 -2.95 7.51 -0.20
CA ASP A 336 -4.06 6.89 0.52
C ASP A 336 -3.87 5.36 0.63
N PRO A 337 -4.10 4.75 1.80
CA PRO A 337 -3.90 3.32 2.00
C PRO A 337 -4.93 2.43 1.27
N LEU A 338 -6.02 3.01 0.76
CA LEU A 338 -6.97 2.33 -0.12
C LEU A 338 -6.40 2.11 -1.53
N PHE A 339 -5.36 2.84 -1.94
CA PHE A 339 -4.77 2.66 -3.26
C PHE A 339 -4.13 1.29 -3.42
N GLY A 340 -4.39 0.67 -4.58
CA GLY A 340 -3.92 -0.68 -4.89
C GLY A 340 -4.67 -1.81 -4.18
N ARG A 341 -5.80 -1.52 -3.52
CA ARG A 341 -6.67 -2.52 -2.87
C ARG A 341 -7.90 -2.83 -3.70
N ASP A 342 -8.38 -4.07 -3.63
CA ASP A 342 -9.70 -4.41 -4.14
C ASP A 342 -10.74 -3.97 -3.11
N ILE A 343 -11.49 -2.92 -3.44
CA ILE A 343 -12.45 -2.33 -2.50
C ILE A 343 -13.64 -3.26 -2.24
N CYS A 344 -13.97 -4.17 -3.15
CA CYS A 344 -15.02 -5.16 -2.92
C CYS A 344 -14.58 -6.16 -1.85
N GLU A 345 -13.33 -6.65 -1.92
CA GLU A 345 -12.75 -7.49 -0.87
C GLU A 345 -12.67 -6.75 0.46
N VAL A 346 -12.19 -5.49 0.45
CA VAL A 346 -12.12 -4.65 1.66
C VAL A 346 -13.48 -4.53 2.35
N VAL A 347 -14.52 -4.18 1.60
CA VAL A 347 -15.87 -4.03 2.14
C VAL A 347 -16.46 -5.37 2.57
N ALA A 348 -16.18 -6.46 1.85
CA ALA A 348 -16.64 -7.80 2.20
C ALA A 348 -16.06 -8.23 3.55
N THR A 349 -14.72 -8.15 3.71
CA THR A 349 -14.06 -8.45 4.99
C THR A 349 -14.58 -7.55 6.10
N GLY A 350 -14.65 -6.23 5.89
CA GLY A 350 -15.16 -5.30 6.91
C GLY A 350 -16.55 -5.68 7.46
N LYS A 351 -17.46 -6.15 6.60
CA LYS A 351 -18.80 -6.59 7.01
C LYS A 351 -18.77 -7.80 7.95
N GLU A 352 -17.85 -8.74 7.74
CA GLU A 352 -17.67 -9.91 8.61
C GLU A 352 -17.27 -9.49 10.04
N TYR A 353 -16.60 -8.35 10.17
CA TYR A 353 -16.19 -7.74 11.43
C TYR A 353 -17.17 -6.68 11.96
N GLY A 354 -18.33 -6.51 11.30
CA GLY A 354 -19.40 -5.59 11.71
C GLY A 354 -19.28 -4.16 11.19
N ALA A 355 -18.21 -3.83 10.44
CA ALA A 355 -18.10 -2.53 9.79
C ALA A 355 -19.10 -2.39 8.65
N SER A 356 -19.66 -1.19 8.48
CA SER A 356 -20.51 -0.90 7.33
C SER A 356 -19.65 -0.54 6.13
N ALA A 357 -20.20 -0.70 4.92
CA ALA A 357 -19.50 -0.26 3.70
C ALA A 357 -19.21 1.25 3.71
N GLU A 358 -20.00 2.05 4.42
CA GLU A 358 -19.81 3.50 4.55
C GLU A 358 -18.60 3.86 5.41
N ASP A 359 -18.23 3.02 6.38
CA ASP A 359 -16.96 3.12 7.13
C ASP A 359 -15.83 2.40 6.37
N VAL A 360 -15.46 2.95 5.20
CA VAL A 360 -14.51 2.29 4.29
C VAL A 360 -13.11 2.11 4.90
N TYR A 361 -12.69 2.99 5.81
CA TYR A 361 -11.41 2.86 6.52
C TYR A 361 -11.49 1.86 7.69
N GLY A 362 -12.65 1.73 8.35
CA GLY A 362 -12.92 0.61 9.23
C GLY A 362 -12.91 -0.73 8.49
N CYS A 363 -13.53 -0.80 7.31
CA CYS A 363 -13.40 -1.98 6.44
C CYS A 363 -11.94 -2.26 6.08
N LEU A 364 -11.17 -1.22 5.71
CA LEU A 364 -9.75 -1.37 5.38
C LEU A 364 -8.92 -1.85 6.58
N TYR A 365 -9.18 -1.34 7.78
CA TYR A 365 -8.52 -1.79 9.01
C TYR A 365 -8.68 -3.30 9.18
N PHE A 366 -9.92 -3.82 9.15
CA PHE A 366 -10.17 -5.26 9.31
C PHE A 366 -9.63 -6.09 8.14
N PHE A 367 -9.71 -5.57 6.92
CA PHE A 367 -9.10 -6.23 5.76
C PHE A 367 -7.59 -6.39 5.94
N LEU A 368 -6.87 -5.34 6.33
CA LEU A 368 -5.43 -5.40 6.54
C LEU A 368 -5.07 -6.27 7.73
N GLN A 369 -5.81 -6.21 8.83
CA GLN A 369 -5.68 -7.14 9.97
C GLN A 369 -5.72 -8.59 9.48
N GLU A 370 -6.74 -8.98 8.72
CA GLU A 370 -6.85 -10.33 8.17
C GLU A 370 -5.67 -10.71 7.27
N GLN A 371 -5.25 -9.81 6.37
CA GLN A 371 -4.10 -10.06 5.49
C GLN A 371 -2.79 -10.23 6.28
N LEU A 372 -2.59 -9.42 7.32
CA LEU A 372 -1.38 -9.45 8.14
C LEU A 372 -1.36 -10.67 9.07
N ARG A 373 -2.50 -11.06 9.67
CA ARG A 373 -2.65 -12.29 10.48
C ARG A 373 -2.36 -13.52 9.63
N ARG A 374 -2.98 -13.61 8.47
CA ARG A 374 -2.69 -14.71 7.54
C ARG A 374 -1.22 -14.74 7.16
N PHE A 375 -0.62 -13.59 6.85
CA PHE A 375 0.81 -13.55 6.51
C PHE A 375 1.68 -14.01 7.67
N HIS A 376 1.43 -13.50 8.88
CA HIS A 376 2.09 -13.88 10.12
C HIS A 376 2.06 -15.40 10.35
N GLN A 377 0.91 -16.05 10.13
CA GLN A 377 0.76 -17.50 10.24
C GLN A 377 1.51 -18.22 9.12
N ARG A 378 1.39 -17.74 7.87
CA ARG A 378 1.97 -18.40 6.70
C ARG A 378 3.50 -18.38 6.70
N ILE A 379 4.15 -17.31 7.15
CA ILE A 379 5.62 -17.27 7.27
C ILE A 379 6.16 -18.13 8.43
N ARG A 380 5.31 -18.59 9.36
CA ARG A 380 5.66 -19.59 10.38
C ARG A 380 5.41 -21.02 9.93
N LYS A 381 4.53 -21.20 8.95
CA LYS A 381 4.16 -22.49 8.37
C LYS A 381 5.05 -22.88 7.20
N PHE A 382 5.28 -21.95 6.28
CA PHE A 382 6.04 -22.18 5.06
C PHE A 382 7.52 -21.87 5.24
N ARG A 383 8.34 -22.48 4.38
CA ARG A 383 9.77 -22.19 4.29
C ARG A 383 9.96 -20.98 3.38
N VAL A 384 10.16 -19.80 3.97
CA VAL A 384 10.34 -18.56 3.21
C VAL A 384 11.72 -17.94 3.47
N ALA A 385 12.49 -17.73 2.42
CA ALA A 385 13.80 -17.11 2.47
C ALA A 385 13.73 -15.69 1.89
N PHE A 386 13.62 -14.69 2.77
CA PHE A 386 13.60 -13.29 2.38
C PHE A 386 15.01 -12.75 2.12
N ARG A 387 15.16 -11.95 1.08
CA ARG A 387 16.34 -11.14 0.76
C ARG A 387 15.88 -9.71 0.61
N VAL A 388 16.37 -8.79 1.44
CA VAL A 388 15.98 -7.38 1.37
C VAL A 388 17.18 -6.54 0.94
N THR A 389 17.03 -5.76 -0.12
CA THR A 389 18.09 -4.91 -0.67
C THR A 389 17.63 -3.49 -0.95
N ALA A 390 18.59 -2.57 -0.96
CA ALA A 390 18.38 -1.15 -1.21
C ALA A 390 19.20 -0.65 -2.42
N PHE A 391 19.11 -1.35 -3.55
CA PHE A 391 19.91 -1.04 -4.75
C PHE A 391 19.02 -0.55 -5.89
N GLU A 392 19.54 0.39 -6.68
CA GLU A 392 18.95 0.68 -7.99
C GLU A 392 18.83 -0.61 -8.82
N ALA A 393 17.71 -0.76 -9.53
CA ALA A 393 17.34 -2.03 -10.16
C ALA A 393 18.41 -2.59 -11.12
N THR A 394 19.03 -1.71 -11.91
CA THR A 394 20.10 -2.09 -12.85
C THR A 394 21.40 -2.46 -12.13
N ASN A 395 21.78 -1.69 -11.10
CA ASN A 395 22.93 -1.99 -10.27
C ASN A 395 22.76 -3.33 -9.52
N LEU A 396 21.57 -3.61 -8.99
CA LEU A 396 21.27 -4.91 -8.38
C LEU A 396 21.53 -6.06 -9.36
N ALA A 397 21.04 -5.93 -10.61
CA ALA A 397 21.27 -6.93 -11.63
C ALA A 397 22.77 -7.14 -11.91
N ASP A 398 23.54 -6.06 -12.02
CA ASP A 398 24.99 -6.12 -12.22
C ASP A 398 25.71 -6.79 -11.03
N LEU A 399 25.33 -6.47 -9.80
CA LEU A 399 25.89 -7.08 -8.60
C LEU A 399 25.62 -8.59 -8.53
N ILE A 400 24.41 -9.03 -8.91
CA ILE A 400 24.07 -10.46 -9.01
C ILE A 400 24.90 -11.13 -10.11
N MET A 401 24.95 -10.54 -11.32
CA MET A 401 25.69 -11.11 -12.45
C MET A 401 27.20 -11.22 -12.19
N GLN A 402 27.76 -10.28 -11.43
CA GLN A 402 29.17 -10.27 -11.01
C GLN A 402 29.44 -11.16 -9.78
N ASP A 403 28.45 -11.93 -9.33
CA ASP A 403 28.54 -12.86 -8.19
C ASP A 403 28.87 -12.17 -6.85
N LYS A 404 28.64 -10.85 -6.75
CA LYS A 404 28.97 -10.05 -5.55
C LYS A 404 28.01 -10.28 -4.39
N LEU A 405 26.84 -10.87 -4.65
CA LEU A 405 25.78 -11.11 -3.66
C LEU A 405 25.59 -12.59 -3.32
N SER A 406 26.47 -13.48 -3.77
CA SER A 406 26.39 -14.93 -3.51
C SER A 406 26.35 -15.28 -2.03
N GLY A 407 27.14 -14.57 -1.21
CA GLY A 407 27.15 -14.74 0.25
C GLY A 407 25.80 -14.42 0.92
N TYR A 408 24.93 -13.69 0.23
CA TYR A 408 23.59 -13.34 0.69
C TYR A 408 22.50 -14.18 0.01
N GLY A 409 22.86 -15.33 -0.58
CA GLY A 409 21.91 -16.20 -1.26
C GLY A 409 21.38 -15.63 -2.57
N LEU A 410 22.13 -14.74 -3.21
CA LEU A 410 21.84 -14.18 -4.54
C LEU A 410 23.03 -14.41 -5.50
N PRO A 411 23.36 -15.68 -5.83
CA PRO A 411 24.46 -15.98 -6.72
C PRO A 411 24.15 -15.59 -8.18
N SER A 412 25.19 -15.44 -9.01
CA SER A 412 25.04 -15.19 -10.46
C SER A 412 24.25 -16.28 -11.19
N SER A 413 24.19 -17.48 -10.62
CA SER A 413 23.41 -18.61 -11.10
C SER A 413 21.92 -18.54 -10.74
N ILE A 414 21.48 -17.61 -9.87
CA ILE A 414 20.09 -17.52 -9.43
C ILE A 414 19.16 -17.31 -10.63
N ARG A 415 18.00 -17.96 -10.59
CA ARG A 415 16.92 -17.79 -11.56
C ARG A 415 15.65 -17.48 -10.80
N PHE A 416 14.94 -16.45 -11.25
CA PHE A 416 13.64 -16.10 -10.70
C PHE A 416 12.55 -16.67 -11.60
N ASP A 417 11.55 -17.33 -11.02
CA ASP A 417 10.35 -17.75 -11.72
C ASP A 417 9.53 -16.52 -12.16
N ARG A 418 9.52 -15.47 -11.32
CA ARG A 418 8.83 -14.20 -11.57
C ARG A 418 9.65 -12.99 -11.13
N ILE A 419 9.62 -11.94 -11.93
CA ILE A 419 10.15 -10.62 -11.58
C ILE A 419 9.01 -9.60 -11.66
N ALA A 420 8.56 -9.09 -10.53
CA ALA A 420 7.60 -8.00 -10.43
C ALA A 420 8.35 -6.66 -10.40
N THR A 421 8.06 -5.73 -11.31
CA THR A 421 8.78 -4.45 -11.43
C THR A 421 7.90 -3.23 -11.18
N SER A 422 6.82 -3.39 -10.40
CA SER A 422 5.86 -2.32 -10.08
C SER A 422 5.52 -1.45 -11.30
N ASN A 423 5.72 -0.13 -11.24
CA ASN A 423 5.46 0.84 -12.31
C ASN A 423 6.70 1.30 -13.10
N ILE A 424 7.85 0.63 -12.97
CA ILE A 424 9.11 1.02 -13.64
C ILE A 424 9.39 0.23 -14.93
N LEU A 425 8.44 -0.59 -15.39
CA LEU A 425 8.63 -1.46 -16.55
C LEU A 425 8.79 -0.69 -17.87
N ASP A 426 8.29 0.55 -17.94
CA ASP A 426 8.41 1.41 -19.13
C ASP A 426 9.89 1.64 -19.56
N GLN A 427 10.85 1.48 -18.65
CA GLN A 427 12.26 1.85 -18.84
C GLN A 427 13.26 0.68 -18.77
N ILE A 428 12.80 -0.56 -18.52
CA ILE A 428 13.70 -1.69 -18.19
C ILE A 428 13.40 -2.92 -19.05
N PHE A 429 14.45 -3.53 -19.62
CA PHE A 429 14.36 -4.79 -20.37
C PHE A 429 15.17 -5.90 -19.66
N ILE A 430 14.52 -7.00 -19.27
CA ILE A 430 15.15 -8.15 -18.60
C ILE A 430 14.97 -9.43 -19.44
N ARG A 431 15.92 -10.37 -19.35
CA ARG A 431 16.15 -11.40 -20.37
C ARG A 431 15.69 -12.83 -20.05
N THR A 432 15.31 -13.19 -18.81
CA THR A 432 15.28 -14.63 -18.42
C THR A 432 14.13 -15.10 -17.51
N ALA A 433 13.16 -14.24 -17.18
CA ALA A 433 12.04 -14.61 -16.29
C ALA A 433 10.69 -14.13 -16.86
N THR A 434 9.58 -14.66 -16.32
CA THR A 434 8.28 -14.04 -16.54
C THR A 434 8.24 -12.71 -15.78
N ILE A 435 8.04 -11.61 -16.51
CA ILE A 435 8.01 -10.26 -15.95
C ILE A 435 6.57 -9.85 -15.75
N VAL A 436 6.29 -9.26 -14.59
CA VAL A 436 5.00 -8.69 -14.24
C VAL A 436 5.22 -7.23 -13.90
N GLY A 437 4.54 -6.32 -14.58
CA GLY A 437 4.71 -4.89 -14.31
C GLY A 437 3.65 -4.05 -14.98
N TYR A 438 3.51 -2.84 -14.46
CA TYR A 438 2.58 -1.81 -14.91
C TYR A 438 3.34 -0.83 -15.80
N PHE A 439 2.88 -0.66 -17.04
CA PHE A 439 3.35 0.40 -17.93
C PHE A 439 2.58 1.67 -17.58
N MET A 440 3.22 2.58 -16.85
CA MET A 440 2.57 3.81 -16.37
C MET A 440 2.64 4.94 -17.39
N ASN A 441 3.75 5.00 -18.13
CA ASN A 441 4.12 6.14 -18.96
C ASN A 441 3.85 5.92 -20.45
N TRP A 442 3.53 4.70 -20.89
CA TRP A 442 3.26 4.41 -22.31
C TRP A 442 2.16 5.31 -22.93
N ARG A 443 1.20 5.78 -22.12
CA ARG A 443 0.15 6.72 -22.54
C ARG A 443 0.67 8.06 -23.05
N ALA A 444 1.88 8.46 -22.65
CA ALA A 444 2.53 9.66 -23.18
C ALA A 444 3.03 9.45 -24.62
N TYR A 445 3.19 8.20 -25.06
CA TYR A 445 3.81 7.84 -26.34
C TYR A 445 2.82 7.25 -27.35
N GLU A 446 1.64 6.80 -26.93
CA GLU A 446 0.61 6.26 -27.81
C GLU A 446 -0.71 7.02 -27.62
N LYS A 447 -1.11 7.81 -28.62
CA LYS A 447 -2.32 8.65 -28.53
C LYS A 447 -3.57 7.81 -28.28
N ALA A 448 -3.65 6.63 -28.89
CA ALA A 448 -4.77 5.71 -28.71
C ALA A 448 -4.78 4.99 -27.35
N ALA A 449 -3.83 5.29 -26.46
CA ALA A 449 -3.82 4.77 -25.09
C ALA A 449 -4.93 5.38 -24.21
N THR A 450 -5.42 6.56 -24.59
CA THR A 450 -6.53 7.25 -23.92
C THR A 450 -7.73 7.35 -24.84
N VAL A 451 -8.89 7.64 -24.24
CA VAL A 451 -10.15 7.85 -24.99
C VAL A 451 -10.02 8.95 -26.05
N ASP A 452 -9.21 9.98 -25.82
CA ASP A 452 -9.01 11.08 -26.79
C ASP A 452 -8.42 10.61 -28.13
N GLY A 453 -7.60 9.55 -28.11
CA GLY A 453 -7.07 8.94 -29.32
C GLY A 453 -7.85 7.71 -29.79
N ALA A 454 -8.96 7.36 -29.14
CA ALA A 454 -9.82 6.26 -29.55
C ALA A 454 -10.64 6.62 -30.81
N SER A 455 -11.12 5.60 -31.52
CA SER A 455 -11.94 5.80 -32.73
C SER A 455 -13.27 6.47 -32.39
N LYS A 456 -13.83 7.22 -33.35
CA LYS A 456 -15.10 7.95 -33.19
C LYS A 456 -16.25 7.11 -32.61
N SER A 457 -16.39 5.84 -33.03
CA SER A 457 -17.44 4.95 -32.50
C SER A 457 -17.30 4.63 -31.01
N VAL A 458 -16.06 4.48 -30.51
CA VAL A 458 -15.78 4.28 -29.09
C VAL A 458 -16.07 5.56 -28.31
N ASN A 459 -15.74 6.72 -28.88
CA ASN A 459 -16.08 8.00 -28.29
C ASN A 459 -17.59 8.21 -28.22
N ASP A 460 -18.33 7.84 -29.26
CA ASP A 460 -19.80 7.96 -29.31
C ASP A 460 -20.48 7.03 -28.28
N GLU A 461 -19.98 5.80 -28.08
CA GLU A 461 -20.46 4.86 -27.05
C GLU A 461 -20.23 5.39 -25.63
N ILE A 462 -19.02 5.89 -25.34
CA ILE A 462 -18.73 6.47 -24.03
C ILE A 462 -19.50 7.79 -23.86
N GLU A 463 -19.73 8.57 -24.92
CA GLU A 463 -20.58 9.78 -24.90
C GLU A 463 -22.05 9.49 -24.59
N MET A 464 -22.60 8.38 -25.08
CA MET A 464 -23.93 7.93 -24.65
C MET A 464 -23.95 7.63 -23.14
N GLU A 465 -22.88 7.05 -22.58
CA GLU A 465 -22.76 6.91 -21.12
C GLU A 465 -22.59 8.26 -20.41
N LYS A 466 -21.91 9.26 -21.01
CA LYS A 466 -21.82 10.64 -20.48
C LYS A 466 -23.19 11.31 -20.35
N THR A 467 -24.13 11.06 -21.28
CA THR A 467 -25.43 11.74 -21.26
C THR A 467 -26.34 11.33 -20.10
N ASN A 468 -26.04 10.22 -19.42
CA ASN A 468 -26.74 9.82 -18.21
C ASN A 468 -26.13 10.39 -16.92
N GLU A 469 -24.91 10.94 -16.93
CA GLU A 469 -24.22 11.43 -15.73
C GLU A 469 -23.36 12.66 -16.04
N ALA A 470 -23.81 13.82 -15.55
CA ALA A 470 -23.10 15.07 -15.76
C ALA A 470 -21.75 15.08 -15.00
N VAL A 471 -20.67 15.31 -15.77
CA VAL A 471 -19.30 15.65 -15.32
C VAL A 471 -18.43 14.46 -14.90
N THR A 472 -18.00 13.62 -15.85
CA THR A 472 -16.84 12.71 -15.68
C THR A 472 -15.59 13.29 -16.35
N MET A 473 -14.44 13.26 -15.68
CA MET A 473 -13.15 13.67 -16.27
C MET A 473 -12.49 12.55 -17.10
N TYR A 474 -11.59 12.93 -18.01
CA TYR A 474 -10.92 12.03 -18.97
C TYR A 474 -10.18 10.82 -18.36
N ASP A 475 -9.55 10.94 -17.18
CA ASP A 475 -8.86 9.79 -16.55
C ASP A 475 -9.84 8.68 -16.12
N GLU A 476 -11.06 9.05 -15.75
CA GLU A 476 -12.10 8.10 -15.35
C GLU A 476 -12.69 7.39 -16.57
N MET A 477 -12.77 8.09 -17.70
CA MET A 477 -13.17 7.48 -18.97
C MET A 477 -12.18 6.43 -19.46
N ASN A 478 -10.89 6.60 -19.20
CA ASN A 478 -9.88 5.59 -19.53
C ASN A 478 -10.10 4.26 -18.78
N THR A 479 -10.81 4.27 -17.63
CA THR A 479 -11.15 3.03 -16.91
C THR A 479 -12.25 2.22 -17.61
N LEU A 480 -13.03 2.86 -18.48
CA LEU A 480 -14.09 2.25 -19.29
C LEU A 480 -13.60 1.82 -20.67
N TYR A 481 -12.37 2.20 -21.03
CA TYR A 481 -11.81 1.98 -22.34
C TYR A 481 -10.85 0.79 -22.34
N ASP A 482 -11.21 -0.26 -23.07
CA ASP A 482 -10.27 -1.35 -23.36
C ASP A 482 -9.17 -0.88 -24.32
N ASN A 483 -8.03 -0.52 -23.75
CA ASN A 483 -6.85 -0.06 -24.46
C ASN A 483 -5.86 -1.19 -24.82
N SER A 484 -6.26 -2.46 -24.72
CA SER A 484 -5.39 -3.61 -24.99
C SER A 484 -4.83 -3.65 -26.43
N LYS A 485 -5.68 -3.36 -27.44
CA LYS A 485 -5.25 -3.31 -28.86
C LYS A 485 -4.25 -2.17 -29.14
N PRO A 486 -4.50 -0.91 -28.71
CA PRO A 486 -3.49 0.14 -28.73
C PRO A 486 -2.20 -0.26 -28.02
N PHE A 487 -2.29 -0.87 -26.84
CA PHE A 487 -1.12 -1.28 -26.07
C PHE A 487 -0.26 -2.31 -26.81
N LEU A 488 -0.87 -3.34 -27.40
CA LEU A 488 -0.16 -4.31 -28.24
C LEU A 488 0.50 -3.65 -29.47
N THR A 489 -0.13 -2.61 -30.03
CA THR A 489 0.43 -1.84 -31.14
C THR A 489 1.64 -1.03 -30.67
N TYR A 490 1.55 -0.38 -29.52
CA TYR A 490 2.67 0.30 -28.88
C TYR A 490 3.85 -0.66 -28.65
N LEU A 491 3.63 -1.83 -28.05
CA LEU A 491 4.70 -2.81 -27.83
C LEU A 491 5.36 -3.28 -29.14
N LYS A 492 4.57 -3.47 -30.21
CA LYS A 492 5.12 -3.78 -31.54
C LYS A 492 6.02 -2.66 -32.07
N LYS A 493 5.62 -1.38 -31.89
CA LYS A 493 6.44 -0.20 -32.24
C LYS A 493 7.73 -0.13 -31.42
N GLN A 494 7.69 -0.53 -30.14
CA GLN A 494 8.87 -0.64 -29.27
C GLN A 494 9.76 -1.87 -29.60
N GLY A 495 9.49 -2.58 -30.70
CA GLY A 495 10.36 -3.67 -31.15
C GLY A 495 10.18 -4.97 -30.39
N LEU A 496 9.02 -5.21 -29.75
CA LEU A 496 8.74 -6.43 -28.96
C LEU A 496 9.18 -7.72 -29.66
N LYS A 497 8.93 -7.87 -30.98
CA LYS A 497 9.36 -9.08 -31.73
C LYS A 497 10.88 -9.29 -31.70
N SER A 498 11.65 -8.21 -31.83
CA SER A 498 13.11 -8.28 -31.78
C SER A 498 13.58 -8.63 -30.37
N VAL A 499 12.99 -7.99 -29.36
CA VAL A 499 13.30 -8.25 -27.94
C VAL A 499 13.02 -9.71 -27.60
N LEU A 500 11.81 -10.21 -27.86
CA LEU A 500 11.44 -11.61 -27.61
C LEU A 500 12.40 -12.60 -28.31
N ARG A 501 12.80 -12.32 -29.55
CA ARG A 501 13.79 -13.14 -30.27
C ARG A 501 15.18 -13.09 -29.63
N GLN A 502 15.64 -11.92 -29.18
CA GLN A 502 16.96 -11.74 -28.56
C GLN A 502 17.04 -12.30 -27.14
N THR A 503 15.91 -12.35 -26.43
CA THR A 503 15.82 -12.87 -25.06
C THR A 503 15.38 -14.33 -25.02
N GLY A 504 14.82 -14.86 -26.11
CA GLY A 504 14.22 -16.19 -26.14
C GLY A 504 12.90 -16.28 -25.36
N LEU A 505 12.32 -15.14 -24.99
CA LEU A 505 11.03 -15.07 -24.29
C LEU A 505 9.88 -15.12 -25.28
N THR A 506 8.69 -15.49 -24.79
CA THR A 506 7.43 -15.46 -25.56
C THR A 506 6.42 -14.57 -24.85
N LEU A 507 5.58 -13.87 -25.61
CA LEU A 507 4.43 -13.17 -25.05
C LEU A 507 3.39 -14.21 -24.62
N LYS A 508 2.91 -14.12 -23.38
CA LYS A 508 1.84 -14.99 -22.88
C LYS A 508 0.51 -14.61 -23.55
N GLU A 509 -0.22 -15.58 -24.08
CA GLU A 509 -1.48 -15.34 -24.78
C GLU A 509 -2.63 -14.99 -23.82
N GLY A 510 -2.57 -15.47 -22.58
CA GLY A 510 -3.56 -15.19 -21.53
C GLY A 510 -2.91 -14.64 -20.26
N HIS A 511 -3.54 -13.61 -19.68
CA HIS A 511 -3.12 -13.09 -18.38
C HIS A 511 -3.64 -14.02 -17.27
N THR A 512 -2.73 -14.64 -16.53
CA THR A 512 -3.08 -15.52 -15.38
C THR A 512 -2.67 -14.94 -14.03
N ILE A 513 -1.91 -13.84 -14.00
CA ILE A 513 -1.41 -13.22 -12.77
C ILE A 513 -2.29 -12.02 -12.37
N VAL A 514 -2.65 -11.20 -13.35
CA VAL A 514 -3.55 -10.05 -13.18
C VAL A 514 -4.75 -10.27 -14.11
N PRO A 515 -6.00 -10.08 -13.65
CA PRO A 515 -7.16 -10.16 -14.53
C PRO A 515 -7.07 -9.12 -15.67
N HIS A 516 -7.62 -9.45 -16.84
CA HIS A 516 -7.53 -8.62 -18.05
C HIS A 516 -8.18 -7.24 -17.89
N ALA A 517 -9.27 -7.17 -17.13
CA ALA A 517 -9.84 -5.94 -16.62
C ALA A 517 -10.16 -6.17 -15.15
N SER A 518 -9.77 -5.21 -14.30
CA SER A 518 -10.41 -5.11 -12.99
C SER A 518 -11.86 -4.75 -13.26
N HIS A 519 -12.78 -5.72 -13.23
CA HIS A 519 -14.21 -5.46 -13.31
C HIS A 519 -14.67 -4.76 -12.03
N HIS A 520 -14.26 -3.51 -11.86
CA HIS A 520 -14.90 -2.58 -10.97
C HIS A 520 -15.94 -1.86 -11.83
N PRO A 521 -17.22 -2.27 -11.79
CA PRO A 521 -18.23 -1.42 -12.39
C PRO A 521 -18.13 -0.06 -11.69
N PRO A 522 -18.14 1.06 -12.44
CA PRO A 522 -18.29 2.40 -11.86
C PRO A 522 -19.49 2.50 -10.90
N LYS A 523 -20.44 1.57 -11.04
CA LYS A 523 -21.67 1.44 -10.25
C LYS A 523 -21.47 1.27 -8.75
N VAL A 524 -20.30 0.88 -8.24
CA VAL A 524 -20.09 0.72 -6.78
C VAL A 524 -20.06 2.08 -6.05
N TYR A 525 -19.84 3.18 -6.80
CA TYR A 525 -19.68 4.53 -6.24
C TYR A 525 -20.73 5.54 -6.71
N ARG A 526 -21.59 5.19 -7.67
CA ARG A 526 -22.59 6.10 -8.23
C ARG A 526 -23.81 6.21 -7.31
N SER A 527 -24.19 7.43 -6.96
CA SER A 527 -25.51 7.73 -6.42
C SER A 527 -26.56 7.41 -7.50
N HIS A 528 -27.65 6.75 -7.09
CA HIS A 528 -28.89 6.77 -7.87
C HIS A 528 -29.46 8.19 -7.97
#